data_AF-A0A497GS59-F1
#
_entry.id   AF-A0A497GS59-F1
#
_cell.length_a   1.000
_cell.length_b   1.000
_cell.length_c   1.000
_cell.angle_alpha   90.00
_cell.angle_beta   90.00
_cell.angle_gamma   90.00
#
_symmetry.space_group_name_H-M   'P 1'
#
loop_
_entity.id
_entity.type
_entity.pdbx_description
1 polymer ?
#
loop_
_entity_poly.entity_id
_entity_poly.type
_entity_poly.pdbx_seq_one_letter_code
_entity_poly.pdbx_strand_id
1 'polypeptide(L)'
;MRIIRTGISIPEDILKRFDELASSLGLSRSGALRKAMLTFISEHEWKRVKGKVAGALLVLYDHTIHEASNFIAEIQHHYLDIVNSALHLHLDEKRCLEIVAIVGEARRAKELMRDLEKVKGVILTRALIISLD
;
A
#
# COMPACT_ATOMS: atom_id res chain seq x y z
N MET A 1 -18.96 12.40 -16.18
CA MET A 1 -19.04 12.13 -14.73
C MET A 1 -19.58 13.37 -14.03
N ARG A 2 -20.59 13.24 -13.15
CA ARG A 2 -21.23 14.39 -12.48
C ARG A 2 -20.32 14.87 -11.32
N ILE A 3 -20.05 16.17 -11.24
CA ILE A 3 -19.28 16.76 -10.14
C ILE A 3 -20.26 17.35 -9.11
N ILE A 4 -20.11 16.96 -7.85
CA ILE A 4 -20.94 17.45 -6.73
C ILE A 4 -20.06 18.35 -5.86
N ARG A 5 -20.53 19.56 -5.55
CA ARG A 5 -19.88 20.44 -4.57
C ARG A 5 -20.35 20.04 -3.18
N THR A 6 -19.40 19.83 -2.28
CA THR A 6 -19.67 19.48 -0.88
C THR A 6 -18.83 20.35 0.04
N GLY A 7 -19.35 20.64 1.23
CA GLY A 7 -18.64 21.36 2.28
C GLY A 7 -18.23 20.40 3.38
N ILE A 8 -17.00 20.56 3.91
CA ILE A 8 -16.47 19.75 5.00
C ILE A 8 -15.77 20.66 6.01
N SER A 9 -15.86 20.32 7.29
CA SER A 9 -15.13 21.00 8.36
C SER A 9 -13.78 20.31 8.57
N ILE A 10 -12.69 21.08 8.56
CA ILE A 10 -11.32 20.60 8.75
C ILE A 10 -10.62 21.56 9.72
N PRO A 11 -9.84 21.07 10.71
CA PRO A 11 -8.96 21.92 11.52
C PRO A 11 -8.04 22.79 10.65
N GLU A 12 -7.86 24.05 11.06
CA GLU A 12 -7.11 25.05 10.29
C GLU A 12 -5.66 24.63 10.01
N ASP A 13 -5.00 24.06 11.01
CA ASP A 13 -3.61 23.59 10.92
C ASP A 13 -3.47 22.45 9.89
N ILE A 14 -4.44 21.55 9.82
CA ILE A 14 -4.47 20.46 8.84
C ILE A 14 -4.71 21.00 7.45
N LEU A 15 -5.69 21.91 7.28
CA LEU A 15 -5.99 22.51 5.99
C LEU A 15 -4.80 23.29 5.44
N LYS A 16 -4.10 24.03 6.29
CA LYS A 16 -2.91 24.79 5.91
C LYS A 16 -1.80 23.87 5.38
N ARG A 17 -1.47 22.81 6.13
CA ARG A 17 -0.47 21.81 5.70
C ARG A 17 -0.87 21.11 4.40
N PHE A 18 -2.17 20.85 4.22
CA PHE A 18 -2.69 20.23 3.01
C PHE A 18 -2.56 21.15 1.80
N ASP A 19 -2.87 22.43 1.95
CA ASP A 19 -2.76 23.42 0.87
C ASP A 19 -1.30 23.69 0.48
N GLU A 20 -0.39 23.74 1.45
CA GLU A 20 1.06 23.83 1.21
C GLU A 20 1.55 22.65 0.37
N LEU A 21 1.13 21.43 0.72
CA LEU A 21 1.43 20.22 -0.06
C LEU A 21 0.78 20.23 -1.45
N ALA A 22 -0.47 20.67 -1.56
CA ALA A 22 -1.16 20.74 -2.85
C ALA A 22 -0.43 21.70 -3.80
N SER A 23 -0.03 22.87 -3.28
CA SER A 23 0.74 23.88 -4.01
C SER A 23 2.09 23.35 -4.48
N SER A 24 2.85 22.68 -3.60
CA SER A 24 4.16 22.10 -3.96
C SER A 24 4.06 21.00 -5.03
N LEU A 25 2.91 20.33 -5.13
CA LEU A 25 2.61 19.34 -6.16
C LEU A 25 2.00 19.94 -7.44
N GLY A 26 1.81 21.27 -7.51
CA GLY A 26 1.16 21.94 -8.64
C GLY A 26 -0.32 21.60 -8.81
N LEU A 27 -0.99 21.19 -7.73
CA LEU A 27 -2.39 20.78 -7.73
C LEU A 27 -3.29 21.87 -7.14
N SER A 28 -4.49 22.01 -7.69
CA SER A 28 -5.55 22.76 -7.01
C SER A 28 -5.98 22.03 -5.74
N ARG A 29 -6.49 22.75 -4.72
CA ARG A 29 -7.02 22.14 -3.49
C ARG A 29 -8.02 21.01 -3.77
N SER A 30 -8.95 21.22 -4.70
CA SER A 30 -9.94 20.20 -5.08
C SER A 30 -9.33 19.02 -5.83
N GLY A 31 -8.26 19.23 -6.62
CA GLY A 31 -7.50 18.17 -7.27
C GLY A 31 -6.73 17.33 -6.27
N ALA A 32 -6.03 17.98 -5.33
CA ALA A 32 -5.35 17.30 -4.23
C ALA A 32 -6.34 16.53 -3.36
N LEU A 33 -7.49 17.13 -3.01
CA LEU A 33 -8.50 16.48 -2.18
C LEU A 33 -9.08 15.25 -2.90
N ARG A 34 -9.37 15.35 -4.20
CA ARG A 34 -9.79 14.20 -5.01
C ARG A 34 -8.74 13.10 -5.01
N LYS A 35 -7.46 13.43 -5.18
CA LYS A 35 -6.36 12.46 -5.13
C LYS A 35 -6.30 11.79 -3.76
N ALA A 36 -6.38 12.57 -2.68
CA ALA A 36 -6.40 12.05 -1.32
C ALA A 36 -7.59 11.11 -1.08
N MET A 37 -8.79 11.47 -1.54
CA MET A 37 -9.98 10.61 -1.43
C MET A 37 -9.81 9.31 -2.23
N LEU A 38 -9.30 9.37 -3.45
CA LEU A 38 -9.04 8.17 -4.26
C LEU A 38 -7.98 7.27 -3.63
N THR A 39 -6.90 7.85 -3.09
CA THR A 39 -5.88 7.10 -2.35
C THR A 39 -6.51 6.43 -1.13
N PHE A 40 -7.27 7.17 -0.32
CA PHE A 40 -7.93 6.63 0.87
C PHE A 40 -8.91 5.51 0.53
N ILE A 41 -9.72 5.69 -0.51
CA ILE A 41 -10.65 4.67 -1.02
C ILE A 41 -9.87 3.43 -1.44
N SER A 42 -8.85 3.57 -2.29
CA SER A 42 -8.01 2.46 -2.75
C SER A 42 -7.38 1.68 -1.59
N GLU A 43 -6.83 2.39 -0.60
CA GLU A 43 -6.23 1.80 0.62
C GLU A 43 -7.22 0.94 1.43
N HIS A 44 -8.53 1.16 1.29
CA HIS A 44 -9.57 0.49 2.07
C HIS A 44 -10.47 -0.43 1.22
N GLU A 45 -10.58 -0.21 -0.08
CA GLU A 45 -11.41 -1.02 -0.99
C GLU A 45 -10.78 -2.36 -1.31
N TRP A 46 -9.44 -2.46 -1.40
CA TRP A 46 -8.80 -3.77 -1.62
C TRP A 46 -9.16 -4.79 -0.52
N LYS A 47 -9.46 -4.32 0.71
CA LYS A 47 -9.99 -5.16 1.81
C LYS A 47 -11.37 -5.72 1.51
N ARG A 48 -12.14 -5.10 0.62
CA ARG A 48 -13.48 -5.53 0.17
C ARG A 48 -13.48 -6.31 -1.14
N VAL A 49 -12.40 -6.23 -1.93
CA VAL A 49 -12.26 -6.97 -3.19
C VAL A 49 -12.40 -8.48 -2.93
N LYS A 50 -13.13 -9.14 -3.82
CA LYS A 50 -13.38 -10.59 -3.81
C LYS A 50 -12.98 -11.16 -5.17
N GLY A 51 -12.88 -12.48 -5.25
CA GLY A 51 -12.56 -13.18 -6.48
C GLY A 51 -11.11 -12.97 -6.90
N LYS A 52 -10.87 -13.00 -8.21
CA LYS A 52 -9.51 -13.04 -8.76
C LYS A 52 -8.94 -11.63 -8.90
N VAL A 53 -7.68 -11.47 -8.49
CA VAL A 53 -7.01 -10.18 -8.49
C VAL A 53 -5.60 -10.26 -9.05
N ALA A 54 -5.09 -9.12 -9.50
CA ALA A 54 -3.67 -8.89 -9.75
C ALA A 54 -3.21 -7.64 -8.99
N GLY A 55 -1.93 -7.57 -8.63
CA GLY A 55 -1.44 -6.42 -7.88
C GLY A 55 0.02 -6.50 -7.48
N ALA A 56 0.41 -5.52 -6.65
CA ALA A 56 1.71 -5.48 -6.01
C ALA A 56 1.57 -5.13 -4.52
N LEU A 57 2.31 -5.84 -3.68
CA LEU A 57 2.46 -5.56 -2.27
C LEU A 57 3.82 -4.92 -2.04
N LEU A 58 3.86 -3.79 -1.36
CA LEU A 58 5.07 -3.11 -0.95
C LEU A 58 5.33 -3.41 0.53
N VAL A 59 6.54 -3.85 0.85
CA VAL A 59 6.99 -4.15 2.21
C VAL A 59 8.27 -3.38 2.48
N LEU A 60 8.19 -2.34 3.31
CA LEU A 60 9.35 -1.61 3.82
C LEU A 60 9.72 -2.19 5.18
N TYR A 61 10.96 -2.60 5.35
CA TYR A 61 11.42 -3.21 6.58
C TYR A 61 12.89 -2.88 6.89
N ASP A 62 13.26 -3.00 8.16
CA ASP A 62 14.64 -2.88 8.63
C ASP A 62 15.33 -4.25 8.55
N HIS A 63 16.29 -4.40 7.64
CA HIS A 63 17.00 -5.66 7.41
C HIS A 63 18.07 -5.95 8.47
N THR A 64 18.38 -5.00 9.36
CA THR A 64 19.29 -5.22 10.49
C THR A 64 18.59 -5.89 11.68
N ILE A 65 17.26 -5.86 11.70
CA ILE A 65 16.47 -6.60 12.68
C ILE A 65 16.60 -8.10 12.37
N HIS A 66 17.00 -8.85 13.40
CA HIS A 66 17.28 -10.28 13.28
C HIS A 66 16.12 -11.02 12.62
N GLU A 67 16.47 -11.79 11.57
CA GLU A 67 15.58 -12.67 10.79
C GLU A 67 14.44 -11.98 10.01
N ALA A 68 14.33 -10.64 10.00
CA ALA A 68 13.25 -9.95 9.28
C ALA A 68 13.19 -10.36 7.80
N SER A 69 14.33 -10.32 7.09
CA SER A 69 14.42 -10.76 5.69
C SER A 69 14.05 -12.24 5.51
N ASN A 70 14.49 -13.10 6.42
CA ASN A 70 14.26 -14.54 6.33
C ASN A 70 12.77 -14.86 6.53
N PHE A 71 12.14 -14.28 7.54
CA PHE A 71 10.70 -14.47 7.78
C PHE A 71 9.85 -13.91 6.63
N ILE A 72 10.23 -12.77 6.05
CA ILE A 72 9.54 -12.22 4.88
C ILE A 72 9.63 -13.19 3.70
N ALA A 73 10.80 -13.77 3.44
CA ALA A 73 10.99 -14.75 2.36
C ALA A 73 10.23 -16.08 2.63
N GLU A 74 10.27 -16.60 3.86
CA GLU A 74 9.52 -17.80 4.26
C GLU A 74 8.01 -17.61 4.11
N ILE A 75 7.49 -16.45 4.52
CA ILE A 75 6.10 -16.09 4.29
C ILE A 75 5.82 -16.11 2.79
N GLN A 76 6.62 -15.44 1.95
CA GLN A 76 6.39 -15.47 0.49
C GLN A 76 6.40 -16.89 -0.09
N HIS A 77 7.26 -17.79 0.39
CA HIS A 77 7.27 -19.19 -0.02
C HIS A 77 5.99 -19.95 0.34
N HIS A 78 5.30 -19.59 1.42
CA HIS A 78 3.97 -20.16 1.74
C HIS A 78 2.85 -19.64 0.83
N TYR A 79 3.13 -18.63 0.00
CA TYR A 79 2.17 -17.98 -0.90
C TYR A 79 2.57 -18.06 -2.38
N LEU A 80 3.38 -19.05 -2.78
CA LEU A 80 3.81 -19.26 -4.18
C LEU A 80 2.65 -19.50 -5.17
N ASP A 81 1.47 -19.88 -4.69
CA ASP A 81 0.25 -19.98 -5.50
C ASP A 81 -0.26 -18.61 -5.98
N ILE A 82 0.11 -17.52 -5.31
CA ILE A 82 -0.27 -16.15 -5.68
C ILE A 82 0.90 -15.19 -5.88
N VAL A 83 2.11 -15.51 -5.40
CA VAL A 83 3.31 -14.69 -5.54
C VAL A 83 4.03 -15.08 -6.84
N ASN A 84 4.03 -14.17 -7.81
CA ASN A 84 4.65 -14.40 -9.12
C ASN A 84 6.13 -14.03 -9.12
N SER A 85 6.49 -12.93 -8.45
CA SER A 85 7.86 -12.41 -8.39
C SER A 85 7.99 -11.37 -7.29
N ALA A 86 9.20 -11.20 -6.76
CA ALA A 86 9.52 -10.11 -5.85
C ALA A 86 10.73 -9.32 -6.36
N LEU A 87 10.68 -8.00 -6.18
CA LEU A 87 11.81 -7.09 -6.41
C LEU A 87 12.26 -6.52 -5.07
N HIS A 88 13.54 -6.66 -4.76
CA HIS A 88 14.14 -6.15 -3.53
C HIS A 88 15.04 -4.95 -3.83
N LEU A 89 14.87 -3.86 -3.08
CA LEU A 89 15.64 -2.63 -3.19
C LEU A 89 16.31 -2.29 -1.86
N HIS A 90 17.63 -2.09 -1.86
CA HIS A 90 18.34 -1.49 -0.73
C HIS A 90 18.16 0.03 -0.77
N LEU A 91 17.49 0.60 0.24
CA LEU A 91 17.24 2.04 0.30
C LEU A 91 18.36 2.79 1.02
N ASP A 92 18.89 2.19 2.08
CA ASP A 92 20.01 2.68 2.88
C ASP A 92 20.63 1.54 3.73
N GLU A 93 21.53 1.88 4.64
CA GLU A 93 22.24 0.93 5.52
C GLU A 93 21.32 0.04 6.37
N LYS A 94 20.06 0.42 6.58
CA LYS A 94 19.13 -0.33 7.44
C LYS A 94 17.88 -0.79 6.73
N ARG A 95 17.40 -0.07 5.72
CA ARG A 95 16.07 -0.28 5.16
C ARG A 95 16.11 -0.92 3.78
N CYS A 96 15.26 -1.92 3.62
CA CYS A 96 14.96 -2.53 2.33
C CYS A 96 13.48 -2.33 1.99
N LEU A 97 13.20 -2.16 0.70
CA LEU A 97 11.86 -2.17 0.15
C LEU A 97 11.70 -3.39 -0.74
N GLU A 98 10.71 -4.23 -0.47
CA GLU A 98 10.28 -5.28 -1.39
C GLU A 98 8.97 -4.93 -2.09
N ILE A 99 8.91 -5.24 -3.39
CA ILE A 99 7.72 -5.15 -4.22
C ILE A 99 7.37 -6.57 -4.68
N VAL A 100 6.33 -7.15 -4.09
CA VAL A 100 5.87 -8.51 -4.35
C VAL A 100 4.70 -8.46 -5.33
N ALA A 101 4.92 -8.89 -6.57
CA ALA A 101 3.88 -8.99 -7.59
C ALA A 101 3.01 -10.24 -7.33
N ILE A 102 1.69 -10.03 -7.33
CA ILE A 102 0.72 -11.08 -7.00
C ILE A 102 -0.35 -11.24 -8.07
N VAL A 103 -0.77 -12.49 -8.33
CA VAL A 103 -1.95 -12.82 -9.14
C VAL A 103 -2.65 -14.02 -8.49
N GLY A 104 -3.91 -13.88 -8.08
CA GLY A 104 -4.64 -14.97 -7.45
C GLY A 104 -5.89 -14.54 -6.70
N GLU A 105 -6.30 -15.32 -5.71
CA GLU A 105 -7.50 -15.03 -4.92
C GLU A 105 -7.30 -13.84 -3.98
N ALA A 106 -8.26 -12.90 -3.96
CA ALA A 106 -8.22 -11.73 -3.08
C ALA A 106 -8.09 -12.09 -1.60
N ARG A 107 -8.63 -13.25 -1.19
CA ARG A 107 -8.47 -13.78 0.18
C ARG A 107 -7.01 -14.10 0.49
N ARG A 108 -6.31 -14.80 -0.40
CA ARG A 108 -4.90 -15.16 -0.24
C ARG A 108 -4.02 -13.92 -0.17
N ALA A 109 -4.29 -12.92 -1.03
CA ALA A 109 -3.58 -11.65 -1.02
C ALA A 109 -3.69 -10.91 0.34
N LYS A 110 -4.89 -10.91 0.95
CA LYS A 110 -5.12 -10.33 2.29
C LYS A 110 -4.39 -11.09 3.39
N GLU A 111 -4.37 -12.42 3.30
CA GLU A 111 -3.66 -13.27 4.26
C GLU A 111 -2.15 -13.03 4.20
N LEU A 112 -1.58 -12.98 2.99
CA LEU A 112 -0.17 -12.66 2.76
C LEU A 112 0.20 -11.30 3.37
N MET A 113 -0.56 -10.25 3.06
CA MET A 113 -0.29 -8.91 3.59
C MET A 113 -0.37 -8.87 5.13
N ARG A 114 -1.37 -9.53 5.71
CA ARG A 114 -1.53 -9.60 7.18
C ARG A 114 -0.38 -10.36 7.85
N ASP A 115 0.14 -11.40 7.22
CA ASP A 115 1.23 -12.17 7.79
C ASP A 115 2.58 -11.43 7.65
N LEU A 116 2.80 -10.73 6.54
CA LEU A 116 3.93 -9.80 6.37
C LEU A 116 3.90 -8.68 7.42
N GLU A 117 2.74 -8.09 7.71
CA GLU A 117 2.59 -7.04 8.73
C GLU A 117 2.99 -7.48 10.15
N LYS A 118 2.96 -8.79 10.44
CA LYS A 118 3.32 -9.33 11.77
C LYS A 118 4.83 -9.51 11.94
N VAL A 119 5.61 -9.46 10.86
CA VAL A 119 7.05 -9.68 10.95
C VAL A 119 7.69 -8.52 11.71
N LYS A 120 8.43 -8.86 12.76
CA LYS A 120 9.20 -7.90 13.53
C LYS A 120 10.24 -7.24 12.61
N GLY A 121 10.23 -5.91 12.53
CA GLY A 121 11.10 -5.14 11.64
C GLY A 121 10.40 -4.63 10.38
N VAL A 122 9.18 -5.08 10.07
CA VAL A 122 8.34 -4.43 9.05
C VAL A 122 7.87 -3.07 9.56
N ILE A 123 8.18 -2.04 8.78
CA ILE A 123 7.89 -0.63 9.07
C ILE A 123 6.56 -0.25 8.42
N LEU A 124 6.34 -0.69 7.18
CA LEU A 124 5.18 -0.31 6.40
C LEU A 124 4.84 -1.41 5.39
N THR A 125 3.55 -1.69 5.27
CA THR A 125 2.97 -2.42 4.14
C THR A 125 2.02 -1.53 3.36
N ARG A 126 2.02 -1.68 2.03
CA ARG A 126 1.05 -1.08 1.14
C ARG A 126 0.66 -2.08 0.06
N ALA A 127 -0.54 -1.98 -0.46
CA ALA A 127 -1.02 -2.84 -1.53
C ALA A 127 -1.70 -2.00 -2.60
N LEU A 128 -1.44 -2.34 -3.85
CA LEU A 128 -2.24 -1.93 -4.98
C LEU A 128 -2.79 -3.19 -5.64
N ILE A 129 -4.11 -3.36 -5.60
CA ILE A 129 -4.78 -4.55 -6.10
C ILE A 129 -5.90 -4.11 -7.04
N ILE A 130 -6.03 -4.82 -8.16
CA ILE A 130 -7.09 -4.65 -9.15
C ILE A 130 -7.91 -5.95 -9.24
N SER A 131 -9.23 -5.81 -9.40
CA SER A 131 -10.12 -6.92 -9.76
C SER A 131 -9.80 -7.39 -11.17
N LEU A 132 -9.75 -8.70 -11.39
CA LEU A 132 -9.73 -9.32 -12.71
C LEU A 132 -11.12 -9.83 -13.14
N ASP A 133 -12.08 -9.78 -12.22
CA ASP A 133 -13.51 -10.00 -12.47
C ASP A 133 -14.21 -8.69 -12.87
#